data_AF-A0A9D9H0C7-F1
#
_entry.id   AF-A0A9D9H0C7-F1
#
_cell.length_a   1.000
_cell.length_b   1.000
_cell.length_c   1.000
_cell.angle_alpha   90.00
_cell.angle_beta   90.00
_cell.angle_gamma   90.00
#
_symmetry.space_group_name_H-M   'P 1'
#
loop_
_entity.id
_entity.type
_entity.pdbx_description
1 polymer ?
#
loop_
_entity_poly.entity_id
_entity_poly.type
_entity_poly.pdbx_seq_one_letter_code
_entity_poly.pdbx_strand_id
1 'polypeptide(L)'
;MNLNKYEDIDMKSKDKPVIQEKSSEKVAKFLNKNGLHKKDFAEMIGVTLSYVYNLIDDTIPFSTRGTTLERIATVMEIEPEEFEEYKIPQEPHVIDDFVEYLKDEMKAKKMSVVNFLKAFPRKKRLEIVDILRGNLPLPIDYKELTMIAQVLELNKDDVYNMWERRMKQVLETNGMNIYSNAALVNAMFDCAKKYINLQ
;
A
#
# COMPACT_ATOMS: atom_id res chain seq x y z
N MET A 1 -29.51 56.08 -33.28
CA MET A 1 -29.34 55.58 -34.66
C MET A 1 -28.49 54.32 -34.60
N ASN A 2 -29.08 53.21 -35.06
CA ASN A 2 -28.49 52.01 -35.64
C ASN A 2 -27.20 51.40 -35.05
N LEU A 3 -27.45 50.35 -34.27
CA LEU A 3 -26.86 49.02 -34.38
C LEU A 3 -26.30 48.67 -35.77
N ASN A 4 -25.06 48.19 -35.83
CA ASN A 4 -24.72 47.04 -36.66
C ASN A 4 -23.34 46.42 -36.35
N LYS A 5 -23.40 45.09 -36.16
CA LYS A 5 -22.45 44.03 -36.57
C LYS A 5 -21.21 43.72 -35.74
N TYR A 6 -20.83 42.44 -35.89
CA TYR A 6 -19.72 41.65 -35.35
C TYR A 6 -20.03 40.98 -34.01
N GLU A 7 -20.02 39.66 -33.85
CA GLU A 7 -19.92 38.51 -34.77
C GLU A 7 -20.23 37.29 -33.88
N ASP A 8 -21.00 36.35 -34.39
CA ASP A 8 -21.15 35.02 -33.80
C ASP A 8 -19.77 34.34 -33.71
N ILE A 9 -19.28 34.11 -32.49
CA ILE A 9 -18.20 33.15 -32.26
C ILE A 9 -18.74 32.05 -31.36
N ASP A 10 -19.27 31.04 -32.05
CA ASP A 10 -19.56 29.70 -31.57
C ASP A 10 -18.26 29.07 -31.02
N MET A 11 -17.90 29.35 -29.77
CA MET A 11 -16.87 28.60 -29.05
C MET A 11 -17.48 27.28 -28.56
N LYS A 12 -17.63 26.34 -29.49
CA LYS A 12 -17.65 24.91 -29.18
C LYS A 12 -16.31 24.54 -28.53
N SER A 13 -16.23 24.68 -27.21
CA SER A 13 -15.28 23.93 -26.41
C SER A 13 -15.61 22.45 -26.62
N LYS A 14 -14.88 21.82 -27.54
CA LYS A 14 -14.80 20.38 -27.63
C LYS A 14 -14.16 19.90 -26.34
N ASP A 15 -14.97 19.65 -25.32
CA ASP A 15 -14.65 18.73 -24.26
C ASP A 15 -14.36 17.40 -24.95
N LYS A 16 -13.08 17.13 -25.21
CA LYS A 16 -12.67 15.76 -25.45
C LYS A 16 -13.07 15.03 -24.18
N PRO A 17 -13.95 14.01 -24.23
CA PRO A 17 -14.18 13.20 -23.06
C PRO A 17 -12.82 12.70 -22.62
N VAL A 18 -12.42 13.00 -21.38
CA VAL A 18 -11.29 12.34 -20.75
C VAL A 18 -11.71 10.89 -20.71
N ILE A 19 -11.22 10.09 -21.66
CA ILE A 19 -11.48 8.65 -21.69
C ILE A 19 -10.75 8.12 -20.46
N GLN A 20 -11.49 7.95 -19.37
CA GLN A 20 -10.99 7.32 -18.17
C GLN A 20 -10.68 5.88 -18.55
N GLU A 21 -9.41 5.52 -18.49
CA GLU A 21 -8.95 4.18 -18.78
C GLU A 21 -9.65 3.19 -17.85
N LYS A 22 -10.22 2.12 -18.40
CA LYS A 22 -10.87 1.06 -17.63
C LYS A 22 -9.89 0.43 -16.63
N SER A 23 -10.38 0.03 -15.47
CA SER A 23 -9.60 -0.67 -14.44
C SER A 23 -8.90 -1.93 -14.98
N SER A 24 -9.55 -2.68 -15.87
CA SER A 24 -9.00 -3.87 -16.54
C SER A 24 -7.80 -3.53 -17.42
N GLU A 25 -7.88 -2.45 -18.19
CA GLU A 25 -6.80 -1.95 -19.04
C GLU A 25 -5.60 -1.46 -18.20
N LYS A 26 -5.86 -0.74 -17.09
CA LYS A 26 -4.81 -0.29 -16.16
C LYS A 26 -3.97 -1.46 -15.64
N VAL A 27 -4.63 -2.52 -15.16
CA VAL A 27 -3.96 -3.73 -14.66
C VAL A 27 -3.18 -4.42 -15.79
N ALA A 28 -3.79 -4.58 -16.98
CA ALA A 28 -3.14 -5.22 -18.11
C ALA A 28 -1.86 -4.50 -18.54
N LYS A 29 -1.92 -3.17 -18.68
CA LYS A 29 -0.75 -2.33 -19.02
C LYS A 29 0.32 -2.40 -17.95
N PHE A 30 -0.06 -2.36 -16.68
CA PHE A 30 0.88 -2.50 -15.57
C PHE A 30 1.65 -3.83 -15.61
N LEU A 31 0.94 -4.95 -15.79
CA LEU A 31 1.58 -6.26 -15.85
C LEU A 31 2.54 -6.38 -17.04
N ASN A 32 2.12 -5.89 -18.21
CA ASN A 32 2.95 -5.92 -19.41
C ASN A 32 4.19 -5.02 -19.27
N LYS A 33 4.02 -3.78 -18.77
CA LYS A 33 5.11 -2.83 -18.55
C LYS A 33 6.18 -3.37 -17.60
N ASN A 34 5.77 -4.12 -16.58
CA ASN A 34 6.66 -4.65 -15.55
C ASN A 34 7.13 -6.09 -15.83
N GLY A 35 6.72 -6.71 -16.95
CA GLY A 35 6.98 -8.12 -17.23
C GLY A 35 6.50 -9.04 -16.10
N LEU A 36 5.43 -8.68 -15.40
CA LEU A 36 4.96 -9.37 -14.20
C LEU A 36 4.01 -10.51 -14.59
N HIS A 37 4.36 -11.73 -14.19
CA HIS A 37 3.52 -12.90 -14.45
C HIS A 37 2.23 -12.83 -13.64
N LYS A 38 1.08 -13.11 -14.27
CA LYS A 38 -0.26 -13.05 -13.66
C LYS A 38 -0.36 -13.85 -12.35
N LYS A 39 0.31 -15.01 -12.29
CA LYS A 39 0.40 -15.85 -11.07
C LYS A 39 1.10 -15.13 -9.92
N ASP A 40 2.21 -14.46 -10.20
CA ASP A 40 2.97 -13.75 -9.17
C ASP A 40 2.16 -12.54 -8.67
N PHE A 41 1.46 -11.84 -9.57
CA PHE A 41 0.55 -10.76 -9.21
C PHE A 41 -0.62 -11.26 -8.35
N ALA A 42 -1.25 -12.38 -8.72
CA ALA A 42 -2.33 -13.00 -7.94
C ALA A 42 -1.89 -13.32 -6.50
N GLU A 43 -0.68 -13.89 -6.35
CA GLU A 43 -0.07 -14.17 -5.05
C GLU A 43 0.19 -12.89 -4.23
N MET A 44 0.62 -11.79 -4.87
CA MET A 44 0.87 -10.50 -4.20
C MET A 44 -0.41 -9.85 -3.65
N ILE A 45 -1.54 -9.95 -4.37
CA ILE A 45 -2.81 -9.32 -3.96
C ILE A 45 -3.76 -10.28 -3.22
N GLY A 46 -3.39 -11.55 -3.08
CA GLY A 46 -4.12 -12.53 -2.29
C GLY A 46 -5.39 -13.04 -2.95
N VAL A 47 -5.37 -13.20 -4.28
CA VAL A 47 -6.50 -13.70 -5.07
C VAL A 47 -6.11 -14.90 -5.93
N THR A 48 -7.08 -15.53 -6.59
CA THR A 48 -6.80 -16.67 -7.48
C THR A 48 -6.23 -16.20 -8.82
N LEU A 49 -5.44 -17.06 -9.47
CA LEU A 49 -4.95 -16.78 -10.83
C LEU A 49 -6.12 -16.58 -11.83
N SER A 50 -7.17 -17.40 -11.70
CA SER A 50 -8.39 -17.29 -12.52
C SER A 50 -9.03 -15.90 -12.38
N TYR A 51 -9.10 -15.36 -11.17
CA TYR A 51 -9.59 -14.01 -10.94
C TYR A 51 -8.79 -12.96 -11.72
N VAL A 52 -7.45 -13.05 -11.71
CA VAL A 52 -6.59 -12.12 -12.46
C VAL A 52 -6.82 -12.20 -13.98
N TYR A 53 -6.97 -13.41 -14.54
CA TYR A 53 -7.31 -13.55 -15.97
C TYR A 53 -8.64 -12.88 -16.28
N ASN A 54 -9.68 -13.19 -15.50
CA ASN A 54 -11.02 -12.68 -15.75
C ASN A 54 -11.12 -11.15 -15.59
N LEU A 55 -10.35 -10.55 -14.67
CA LEU A 55 -10.23 -9.10 -14.52
C LEU A 55 -9.62 -8.44 -15.76
N ILE A 56 -8.53 -9.00 -16.28
CA ILE A 56 -7.81 -8.43 -17.45
C ILE A 56 -8.66 -8.55 -18.72
N ASP A 57 -9.38 -9.66 -18.86
CA ASP A 57 -10.24 -9.93 -20.01
C ASP A 57 -11.60 -9.21 -19.92
N ASP A 58 -11.82 -8.38 -18.89
CA ASP A 58 -13.06 -7.62 -18.65
C ASP A 58 -14.32 -8.51 -18.57
N THR A 59 -14.15 -9.77 -18.15
CA THR A 59 -15.23 -10.78 -18.10
C THR A 59 -15.96 -10.82 -16.76
N ILE A 60 -15.35 -10.26 -15.72
CA ILE A 60 -15.96 -10.04 -14.41
C ILE A 60 -15.68 -8.62 -13.93
N PRO A 61 -16.56 -8.01 -13.12
CA PRO A 61 -16.28 -6.72 -12.52
C PRO A 61 -15.17 -6.82 -11.45
N PHE A 62 -14.48 -5.71 -11.18
CA PHE A 62 -13.58 -5.60 -10.04
C PHE A 62 -14.33 -5.81 -8.71
N SER A 63 -13.56 -6.18 -7.68
CA SER A 63 -14.10 -6.36 -6.34
C SER A 63 -14.66 -5.06 -5.80
N THR A 64 -15.85 -5.10 -5.23
CA THR A 64 -16.41 -3.98 -4.44
C THR A 64 -15.83 -3.92 -3.03
N ARG A 65 -14.95 -4.86 -2.65
CA ARG A 65 -14.24 -4.85 -1.37
C ARG A 65 -13.03 -3.93 -1.47
N GLY A 66 -13.01 -2.85 -0.69
CA GLY A 66 -11.92 -1.86 -0.67
C GLY A 66 -10.55 -2.50 -0.49
N THR A 67 -10.41 -3.48 0.41
CA THR A 67 -9.13 -4.16 0.67
C THR A 67 -8.49 -4.82 -0.55
N THR A 68 -9.30 -5.38 -1.46
CA THR A 68 -8.77 -6.00 -2.69
C THR A 68 -8.22 -4.93 -3.63
N LEU A 69 -8.97 -3.84 -3.83
CA LEU A 69 -8.57 -2.72 -4.68
C LEU A 69 -7.36 -2.00 -4.11
N GLU A 70 -7.31 -1.76 -2.80
CA GLU A 70 -6.17 -1.14 -2.14
C GLU A 70 -4.91 -1.99 -2.23
N ARG A 71 -5.02 -3.33 -2.16
CA ARG A 71 -3.88 -4.23 -2.40
C ARG A 71 -3.38 -4.14 -3.84
N ILE A 72 -4.30 -4.11 -4.81
CA ILE A 72 -3.97 -3.92 -6.23
C ILE A 72 -3.26 -2.57 -6.42
N ALA A 73 -3.84 -1.49 -5.90
CA ALA A 73 -3.31 -0.14 -5.95
C ALA A 73 -1.90 -0.05 -5.33
N THR A 74 -1.72 -0.68 -4.16
CA THR A 74 -0.42 -0.75 -3.47
C THR A 74 0.64 -1.43 -4.34
N VAL A 75 0.33 -2.58 -4.97
CA VAL A 75 1.28 -3.28 -5.86
C VAL A 75 1.56 -2.46 -7.13
N MET A 76 0.56 -1.73 -7.61
CA MET A 76 0.64 -0.90 -8.81
C MET A 76 1.28 0.48 -8.58
N GLU A 77 1.51 0.87 -7.33
CA GLU A 77 2.03 2.18 -6.93
C GLU A 77 1.14 3.33 -7.42
N ILE A 78 -0.18 3.14 -7.31
CA ILE A 78 -1.22 4.13 -7.63
C ILE A 78 -2.16 4.31 -6.44
N GLU A 79 -2.94 5.38 -6.45
CA GLU A 79 -3.97 5.61 -5.43
C GLU A 79 -5.19 4.68 -5.67
N PRO A 80 -5.83 4.14 -4.61
CA PRO A 80 -7.04 3.33 -4.75
C PRO A 80 -8.17 4.02 -5.53
N GLU A 81 -8.29 5.35 -5.41
CA GLU A 81 -9.27 6.21 -6.09
C GLU A 81 -9.10 6.22 -7.62
N GLU A 82 -7.98 5.73 -8.15
CA GLU A 82 -7.82 5.53 -9.58
C GLU A 82 -8.68 4.40 -10.16
N PHE A 83 -9.22 3.53 -9.30
CA PHE A 83 -10.19 2.51 -9.68
C PHE A 83 -11.61 3.05 -9.57
N GLU A 84 -12.38 2.98 -10.65
CA GLU A 84 -13.77 3.45 -10.68
C GLU A 84 -14.68 2.69 -9.70
N GLU A 85 -14.31 1.46 -9.35
CA GLU A 85 -15.02 0.60 -8.41
C GLU A 85 -14.69 0.90 -6.94
N TYR A 86 -13.66 1.72 -6.67
CA TYR A 86 -13.24 2.03 -5.32
C TYR A 86 -14.25 2.94 -4.63
N LYS A 87 -14.69 2.51 -3.45
CA LYS A 87 -15.59 3.28 -2.59
C LYS A 87 -14.75 3.95 -1.52
N ILE A 88 -14.63 5.27 -1.61
CA ILE A 88 -13.93 6.10 -0.62
C ILE A 88 -14.54 5.81 0.76
N PRO A 89 -13.73 5.38 1.74
CA PRO A 89 -14.19 5.17 3.10
C PRO A 89 -14.71 6.46 3.73
N GLN A 90 -15.76 6.36 4.53
CA GLN A 90 -16.39 7.51 5.20
C GLN A 90 -15.52 8.05 6.34
N GLU A 91 -14.70 7.18 6.95
CA GLU A 91 -13.75 7.57 7.99
C GLU A 91 -12.41 7.94 7.34
N PRO A 92 -11.80 9.08 7.72
CA PRO A 92 -10.50 9.46 7.19
C PRO A 92 -9.45 8.41 7.56
N HIS A 93 -8.66 8.01 6.56
CA HIS A 93 -7.53 7.13 6.78
C HIS A 93 -6.47 7.86 7.62
N VAL A 94 -6.12 7.29 8.77
CA VAL A 94 -4.91 7.68 9.48
C VAL A 94 -3.75 7.05 8.72
N ILE A 95 -2.94 7.87 8.07
CA ILE A 95 -1.71 7.40 7.43
C ILE A 95 -0.72 7.04 8.53
N ASP A 96 -0.17 5.83 8.43
CA ASP A 96 0.77 5.31 9.40
C ASP A 96 2.19 5.81 9.09
N ASP A 97 2.73 6.70 9.92
CA ASP A 97 4.06 7.32 9.78
C ASP A 97 5.19 6.31 9.48
N PHE A 98 5.09 5.10 10.04
CA PHE A 98 6.12 4.09 9.79
C PHE A 98 5.98 3.47 8.40
N VAL A 99 4.77 3.38 7.85
CA VAL A 99 4.57 2.95 6.47
C VAL A 99 5.06 4.02 5.50
N GLU A 100 4.82 5.30 5.79
CA GLU A 100 5.41 6.41 5.04
C GLU A 100 6.94 6.33 5.04
N TYR A 101 7.54 6.13 6.21
CA TYR A 101 8.98 5.92 6.33
C TYR A 101 9.48 4.78 5.42
N LEU A 102 8.83 3.61 5.43
CA LEU A 102 9.22 2.51 4.55
C LEU A 102 9.12 2.88 3.06
N LYS A 103 8.04 3.58 2.67
CA LYS A 103 7.85 4.05 1.29
C LYS A 103 8.92 5.05 0.88
N ASP A 104 9.33 5.93 1.78
CA ASP A 104 10.37 6.92 1.51
C ASP A 104 11.77 6.29 1.39
N GLU A 105 12.09 5.29 2.21
CA GLU A 105 13.31 4.48 2.06
C GLU A 105 13.33 3.74 0.71
N MET A 106 12.20 3.16 0.30
CA MET A 106 12.06 2.53 -1.02
C MET A 106 12.29 3.54 -2.16
N LYS A 107 11.70 4.74 -2.07
CA LYS A 107 11.88 5.82 -3.06
C LYS A 107 13.33 6.29 -3.11
N ALA A 108 13.98 6.51 -1.96
CA ALA A 108 15.38 6.91 -1.88
C ALA A 108 16.29 5.89 -2.59
N LYS A 109 15.94 4.61 -2.51
CA LYS A 109 16.64 3.49 -3.17
C LYS A 109 16.17 3.21 -4.59
N LYS A 110 15.23 4.00 -5.14
CA LYS A 110 14.61 3.80 -6.46
C LYS A 110 14.05 2.39 -6.65
N MET A 111 13.52 1.81 -5.57
CA MET A 111 12.98 0.46 -5.54
C MET A 111 11.46 0.51 -5.70
N SER A 112 10.93 -0.09 -6.77
CA SER A 112 9.48 -0.23 -6.93
C SER A 112 8.91 -1.27 -5.97
N VAL A 113 7.61 -1.16 -5.66
CA VAL A 113 6.89 -2.16 -4.85
C VAL A 113 7.04 -3.57 -5.43
N VAL A 114 6.95 -3.74 -6.75
CA VAL A 114 7.13 -5.07 -7.39
C VAL A 114 8.52 -5.65 -7.10
N ASN A 115 9.57 -4.84 -7.21
CA ASN A 115 10.94 -5.30 -6.96
C ASN A 115 11.18 -5.58 -5.48
N PHE A 116 10.65 -4.73 -4.61
CA PHE A 116 10.66 -4.95 -3.17
C PHE A 116 9.98 -6.26 -2.79
N LEU A 117 8.75 -6.51 -3.27
CA LEU A 117 8.01 -7.75 -3.00
C LEU A 117 8.73 -9.00 -3.54
N LYS A 118 9.44 -8.88 -4.66
CA LYS A 118 10.22 -9.99 -5.23
C LYS A 118 11.39 -10.43 -4.35
N ALA A 119 11.89 -9.57 -3.46
CA ALA A 119 12.93 -9.91 -2.49
C ALA A 119 12.43 -10.87 -1.38
N PHE A 120 11.11 -11.01 -1.21
CA PHE A 120 10.51 -11.88 -0.21
C PHE A 120 10.02 -13.22 -0.80
N PRO A 121 9.99 -14.30 0.01
CA PRO A 121 9.32 -15.55 -0.37
C PRO A 121 7.86 -15.29 -0.78
N ARG A 122 7.40 -15.98 -1.84
CA ARG A 122 6.03 -15.82 -2.39
C ARG A 122 4.93 -15.77 -1.32
N LYS A 123 4.97 -16.71 -0.36
CA LYS A 123 4.00 -16.83 0.74
C LYS A 123 3.94 -15.63 1.70
N LYS A 124 4.95 -14.76 1.72
CA LYS A 124 5.02 -13.57 2.58
C LYS A 124 4.61 -12.29 1.86
N ARG A 125 4.51 -12.29 0.53
CA ARG A 125 4.30 -11.06 -0.26
C ARG A 125 2.98 -10.37 0.06
N LEU A 126 1.90 -11.13 0.25
CA LEU A 126 0.59 -10.56 0.62
C LEU A 126 0.64 -9.79 1.93
N GLU A 127 1.32 -10.35 2.93
CA GLU A 127 1.51 -9.72 4.24
C GLU A 127 2.34 -8.44 4.13
N ILE A 128 3.40 -8.43 3.32
CA ILE A 128 4.17 -7.21 3.03
C ILE A 128 3.31 -6.16 2.31
N VAL A 129 2.42 -6.57 1.38
CA VAL A 129 1.47 -5.65 0.74
C VAL A 129 0.50 -5.06 1.77
N ASP A 130 -0.01 -5.88 2.69
CA ASP A 130 -0.89 -5.41 3.76
C ASP A 130 -0.16 -4.40 4.68
N ILE A 131 1.13 -4.60 4.97
CA ILE A 131 1.97 -3.62 5.68
C ILE A 131 2.07 -2.31 4.88
N LEU A 132 2.42 -2.39 3.59
CA LEU A 132 2.58 -1.19 2.74
C LEU A 132 1.27 -0.43 2.48
N ARG A 133 0.13 -1.11 2.57
CA ARG A 133 -1.20 -0.49 2.48
C ARG A 133 -1.48 0.42 3.69
N GLY A 134 -0.96 0.09 4.88
CA GLY A 134 -1.01 0.96 6.05
C GLY A 134 -2.40 1.17 6.68
N ASN A 135 -3.34 0.23 6.50
CA ASN A 135 -4.61 0.31 7.23
C ASN A 135 -4.38 -0.07 8.71
N LEU A 136 -4.34 0.96 9.57
CA LEU A 136 -4.11 0.92 11.03
C LEU A 136 -2.68 0.54 11.42
N PRO A 137 -2.19 0.89 12.64
CA PRO A 137 -0.94 0.37 13.14
C PRO A 137 -1.03 -1.16 13.21
N LEU A 138 -0.53 -1.82 12.18
CA LEU A 138 -0.43 -3.26 12.12
C LEU A 138 0.65 -3.69 13.12
N PRO A 139 0.37 -4.68 13.99
CA PRO A 139 1.43 -5.33 14.73
C PRO A 139 2.37 -6.01 13.72
N ILE A 140 3.66 -5.69 13.80
CA ILE A 140 4.70 -6.29 12.96
C ILE A 140 5.61 -7.09 13.89
N ASP A 141 5.83 -8.37 13.60
CA ASP A 141 6.79 -9.18 14.35
C ASP A 141 8.22 -8.67 14.12
N TYR A 142 9.08 -8.77 15.13
CA TYR A 142 10.46 -8.27 15.02
C TYR A 142 11.25 -8.96 13.90
N LYS A 143 11.03 -10.26 13.66
CA LYS A 143 11.71 -10.98 12.57
C LYS A 143 11.24 -10.48 11.21
N GLU A 144 9.96 -10.14 11.07
CA GLU A 144 9.42 -9.58 9.84
C GLU A 144 9.98 -8.20 9.57
N LEU A 145 10.03 -7.35 10.61
CA LEU A 145 10.67 -6.05 10.49
C LEU A 145 12.15 -6.19 10.13
N THR A 146 12.84 -7.17 10.72
CA THR A 146 14.25 -7.44 10.40
C THR A 146 14.43 -7.86 8.94
N MET A 147 13.51 -8.66 8.38
CA MET A 147 13.54 -9.01 6.96
C MET A 147 13.33 -7.77 6.07
N ILE A 148 12.37 -6.91 6.42
CA ILE A 148 12.14 -5.64 5.72
C ILE A 148 13.39 -4.76 5.77
N ALA A 149 13.97 -4.61 6.96
CA ALA A 149 15.18 -3.85 7.19
C ALA A 149 16.38 -4.40 6.41
N GLN A 150 16.51 -5.72 6.27
CA GLN A 150 17.56 -6.33 5.45
C GLN A 150 17.39 -6.01 3.97
N VAL A 151 16.17 -6.13 3.43
CA VAL A 151 15.88 -5.82 2.02
C VAL A 151 16.12 -4.33 1.72
N LEU A 152 15.75 -3.46 2.66
CA LEU A 152 15.98 -2.02 2.56
C LEU A 152 17.36 -1.60 3.07
N GLU A 153 18.23 -2.53 3.46
CA GLU A 153 19.56 -2.28 4.04
C GLU A 153 19.57 -1.18 5.13
N LEU A 154 18.57 -1.19 6.01
CA LEU A 154 18.45 -0.26 7.13
C LEU A 154 19.49 -0.59 8.21
N ASN A 155 19.83 0.43 9.01
CA ASN A 155 20.74 0.25 10.14
C ASN A 155 20.15 -0.71 11.18
N LYS A 156 20.89 -1.79 11.48
CA LYS A 156 20.47 -2.83 12.43
C LYS A 156 20.24 -2.29 13.84
N ASP A 157 21.00 -1.29 14.26
CA ASP A 157 20.89 -0.71 15.59
C ASP A 157 19.56 0.04 15.79
N ASP A 158 18.94 0.47 14.69
CA ASP A 158 17.68 1.22 14.70
C ASP A 158 16.45 0.31 14.59
N VAL A 159 16.60 -0.91 14.08
CA VAL A 159 15.48 -1.86 13.86
C VAL A 159 14.71 -2.15 15.13
N TYR A 160 15.41 -2.32 16.27
CA TYR A 160 14.75 -2.55 17.56
C TYR A 160 13.93 -1.34 17.99
N ASN A 161 14.48 -0.13 17.88
CA ASN A 161 13.78 1.09 18.26
C ASN A 161 12.56 1.34 17.36
N MET A 162 12.67 1.03 16.07
CA MET A 162 11.56 1.07 15.12
C MET A 162 10.44 0.10 15.52
N TRP A 163 10.81 -1.14 15.86
CA TRP A 163 9.87 -2.16 16.31
C TRP A 163 9.18 -1.78 17.62
N GLU A 164 9.95 -1.31 18.61
CA GLU A 164 9.42 -0.88 19.90
C GLU A 164 8.43 0.27 19.74
N ARG A 165 8.77 1.29 18.94
CA ARG A 165 7.88 2.41 18.64
C ARG A 165 6.57 1.93 18.01
N ARG A 166 6.67 1.02 17.03
CA ARG A 166 5.48 0.41 16.39
C ARG A 166 4.62 -0.32 17.40
N MET A 167 5.20 -1.18 18.23
CA MET A 167 4.43 -1.94 19.23
C MET A 167 3.78 -1.04 20.28
N LYS A 168 4.44 0.06 20.69
CA LYS A 168 3.83 1.07 21.56
C LYS A 168 2.62 1.75 20.92
N GLN A 169 2.71 2.13 19.64
CA GLN A 169 1.57 2.69 18.90
C GLN A 169 0.41 1.70 18.80
N VAL A 170 0.68 0.41 18.58
CA VAL A 170 -0.34 -0.65 18.59
C VAL A 170 -1.02 -0.72 19.95
N LEU A 171 -0.25 -0.77 21.05
CA LEU A 171 -0.81 -0.83 22.40
C LEU A 171 -1.67 0.40 22.71
N GLU A 172 -1.19 1.59 22.38
CA GLU A 172 -1.90 2.86 22.60
C GLU A 172 -3.20 2.93 21.81
N THR A 173 -3.16 2.56 20.52
CA THR A 173 -4.34 2.53 19.63
C THR A 173 -5.38 1.50 20.10
N ASN A 174 -4.95 0.45 20.80
CA ASN A 174 -5.83 -0.57 21.39
C ASN A 174 -6.25 -0.23 22.84
N GLY A 175 -6.08 1.02 23.27
CA GLY A 175 -6.62 1.53 24.54
C GLY A 175 -5.68 1.45 25.74
N MET A 176 -4.43 1.03 25.56
CA MET A 176 -3.44 1.07 26.64
C MET A 176 -2.95 2.50 26.84
N ASN A 177 -3.13 3.07 28.03
CA ASN A 177 -2.44 4.31 28.39
C ASN A 177 -0.96 4.00 28.70
N ILE A 178 -0.10 4.15 27.70
CA ILE A 178 1.33 3.82 27.80
C ILE A 178 2.08 4.70 28.82
N TYR A 179 1.58 5.90 29.10
CA TYR A 179 2.17 6.83 30.08
C TYR A 179 1.84 6.40 31.50
N SER A 180 0.57 6.12 31.80
CA SER A 180 0.15 5.62 33.12
C SER A 180 0.71 4.24 33.42
N ASN A 181 1.00 3.43 32.39
CA ASN A 181 1.57 2.09 32.51
C ASN A 181 3.07 2.04 32.17
N ALA A 182 3.78 3.17 32.22
CA ALA A 182 5.16 3.27 31.73
C ALA A 182 6.11 2.22 32.33
N ALA A 183 5.99 1.90 33.63
CA ALA A 183 6.82 0.88 34.27
C ALA A 183 6.62 -0.53 33.66
N LEU A 184 5.37 -0.91 33.39
CA LEU A 184 5.04 -2.18 32.74
C LEU A 184 5.56 -2.19 31.30
N VAL A 185 5.27 -1.13 30.54
CA VAL A 185 5.67 -1.00 29.13
C VAL A 185 7.20 -1.07 29.00
N ASN A 186 7.92 -0.33 29.83
CA ASN A 186 9.39 -0.35 29.84
C ASN A 186 9.93 -1.73 30.22
N ALA A 187 9.37 -2.38 31.25
CA ALA A 187 9.80 -3.73 31.63
C ALA A 187 9.58 -4.76 30.50
N MET A 188 8.46 -4.67 29.77
CA MET A 188 8.18 -5.52 28.61
C MET A 188 9.23 -5.34 27.52
N PHE A 189 9.54 -4.10 27.14
CA PHE A 189 10.50 -3.83 26.07
C PHE A 189 11.96 -4.01 26.51
N ASP A 190 12.33 -3.74 27.76
CA ASP A 190 13.66 -4.10 28.27
C ASP A 190 13.87 -5.61 28.27
N CYS A 191 12.83 -6.38 28.58
CA CYS A 191 12.86 -7.83 28.45
C CYS A 191 12.99 -8.23 26.97
N ALA A 192 12.13 -7.71 26.10
CA ALA A 192 12.20 -8.01 24.67
C ALA A 192 13.60 -7.73 24.10
N LYS A 193 14.19 -6.55 24.35
CA LYS A 193 15.54 -6.20 23.88
C LYS A 193 16.61 -7.23 24.24
N LYS A 194 16.50 -7.85 25.42
CA LYS A 194 17.45 -8.88 25.89
C LYS A 194 17.27 -10.22 25.19
N TYR A 195 16.04 -10.60 24.83
CA TYR A 195 15.71 -11.96 24.40
C TYR A 195 15.26 -12.10 22.94
N ILE A 196 14.85 -11.01 22.27
CA ILE A 196 14.19 -11.05 20.96
C ILE A 196 15.07 -11.54 19.81
N ASN A 197 16.39 -11.46 19.99
CA ASN A 197 17.39 -11.89 19.02
C ASN A 197 18.31 -13.00 19.55
N LEU A 198 17.92 -13.69 20.64
CA LEU A 198 18.62 -14.88 21.11
C LEU A 198 18.19 -16.08 20.25
N GLN A 199 18.84 -16.24 19.10
CA GLN A 199 18.89 -17.47 18.33
C GLN A 199 20.30 -17.71 17.81
#